data_AF-A0A920JXC6-F1
#
_entry.id   AF-A0A920JXC6-F1
#
_cell.length_a   1.000
_cell.length_b   1.000
_cell.length_c   1.000
_cell.angle_alpha   90.00
_cell.angle_beta   90.00
_cell.angle_gamma   90.00
#
_symmetry.space_group_name_H-M   'P 1'
#
loop_
_entity.id
_entity.type
_entity.pdbx_description
1 polymer ?
#
loop_
_entity_poly.entity_id
_entity_poly.type
_entity_poly.pdbx_seq_one_letter_code
_entity_poly.pdbx_strand_id
1 'polypeptide(L)'
;MSNLLRRHYKKQELDDKFSSDYLKTYLKMLDPGKNYFLKSDINSFQKWSDQLDDYSQSGFISPGSEIFNIFKYRYLTRLNKNISLLEDQSSTFNLDTNQTISYDIESKDWMSSTQEANEYWERRLTDLLIRQFLNDEDENLEDAKEVLIKRFKNQLRLINQRDSQDIFRSM
;
A
#
# COMPACT_ATOMS: atom_id res chain seq x y z
N MET A 1 33.82 38.21 15.40
CA MET A 1 33.07 38.15 14.12
C MET A 1 33.55 36.92 13.38
N SER A 2 32.85 35.80 13.49
CA SER A 2 31.74 35.38 12.61
C SER A 2 32.24 34.32 11.64
N ASN A 3 32.16 33.04 12.02
CA ASN A 3 32.34 31.93 11.07
C ASN A 3 31.64 30.63 11.53
N LEU A 4 30.43 30.74 12.12
CA LEU A 4 29.64 29.58 12.56
C LEU A 4 28.31 29.39 11.81
N LEU A 5 27.87 30.35 11.00
CA LEU A 5 26.52 30.31 10.40
C LEU A 5 26.45 29.74 8.98
N ARG A 6 27.58 29.47 8.31
CA ARG A 6 27.58 29.09 6.88
C ARG A 6 27.69 27.58 6.62
N ARG A 7 27.88 26.75 7.65
CA ARG A 7 27.93 25.28 7.54
C ARG A 7 26.66 24.58 7.97
N HIS A 8 25.87 25.16 8.87
CA HIS A 8 24.61 24.55 9.32
C HIS A 8 23.51 24.62 8.25
N TYR A 9 23.36 25.78 7.60
CA TYR A 9 22.28 26.00 6.63
C TYR A 9 22.35 25.05 5.42
N LYS A 10 23.56 24.83 4.89
CA LYS A 10 23.76 23.98 3.70
C LYS A 10 23.71 22.49 4.01
N LYS A 11 23.92 22.09 5.27
CA LYS A 11 23.88 20.68 5.69
C LYS A 11 22.44 20.27 5.98
N GLN A 12 21.68 21.13 6.67
CA GLN A 12 20.27 20.93 6.98
C GLN A 12 19.39 20.86 5.72
N GLU A 13 19.56 21.77 4.76
CA GLU A 13 18.80 21.71 3.49
C GLU A 13 19.08 20.43 2.67
N LEU A 14 20.31 19.88 2.76
CA LEU A 14 20.65 18.61 2.11
C LEU A 14 20.05 17.40 2.86
N ASP A 15 19.92 17.52 4.17
CA ASP A 15 19.37 16.49 5.07
C ASP A 15 17.85 16.36 4.94
N ASP A 16 17.15 17.48 4.99
CA ASP A 16 15.68 17.54 4.80
C ASP A 16 15.28 17.01 3.42
N LYS A 17 16.06 17.38 2.38
CA LYS A 17 15.84 16.88 1.02
C LYS A 17 16.08 15.37 0.93
N PHE A 18 17.14 14.87 1.54
CA PHE A 18 17.46 13.44 1.57
C PHE A 18 16.37 12.63 2.29
N SER A 19 15.94 13.10 3.45
CA SER A 19 14.86 12.55 4.26
C SER A 19 13.53 12.47 3.50
N SER A 20 13.17 13.56 2.82
CA SER A 20 11.96 13.63 1.99
C SER A 20 12.01 12.69 0.78
N ASP A 21 13.14 12.66 0.06
CA ASP A 21 13.35 11.78 -1.10
C ASP A 21 13.35 10.30 -0.69
N TYR A 22 13.92 9.97 0.47
CA TYR A 22 13.88 8.63 1.05
C TYR A 22 12.45 8.20 1.39
N LEU A 23 11.70 9.02 2.13
CA LEU A 23 10.30 8.73 2.48
C LEU A 23 9.46 8.49 1.22
N LYS A 24 9.60 9.35 0.21
CA LYS A 24 8.90 9.20 -1.07
C LYS A 24 9.24 7.88 -1.77
N THR A 25 10.51 7.51 -1.79
CA THR A 25 10.98 6.25 -2.39
C THR A 25 10.42 5.05 -1.62
N TYR A 26 10.45 5.10 -0.30
CA TYR A 26 9.95 4.03 0.56
C TYR A 26 8.45 3.83 0.40
N LEU A 27 7.66 4.92 0.39
CA LEU A 27 6.22 4.85 0.15
C LEU A 27 5.89 4.30 -1.24
N LYS A 28 6.67 4.65 -2.27
CA LYS A 28 6.52 4.08 -3.62
C LYS A 28 6.88 2.60 -3.68
N MET A 29 7.84 2.14 -2.88
CA MET A 29 8.17 0.71 -2.79
C MET A 29 7.04 -0.08 -2.12
N LEU A 30 6.47 0.44 -1.05
CA LEU A 30 5.40 -0.23 -0.30
C LEU A 30 4.06 -0.23 -1.07
N ASP A 31 3.64 0.93 -1.57
CA ASP A 31 2.35 1.11 -2.23
C ASP A 31 2.49 1.80 -3.60
N PRO A 32 3.13 1.13 -4.59
CA PRO A 32 3.42 1.73 -5.90
C PRO A 32 2.16 2.16 -6.64
N GLY A 33 1.03 1.47 -6.43
CA GLY A 33 -0.24 1.78 -7.07
C GLY A 33 -1.15 2.71 -6.26
N LYS A 34 -0.69 3.21 -5.09
CA LYS A 34 -1.46 4.05 -4.17
C LYS A 34 -2.85 3.46 -3.83
N ASN A 35 -2.87 2.17 -3.52
CA ASN A 35 -4.07 1.37 -3.34
C ASN A 35 -4.34 0.99 -1.90
N TYR A 36 -3.39 1.19 -0.98
CA TYR A 36 -3.48 0.66 0.38
C TYR A 36 -3.47 1.76 1.43
N PHE A 37 -2.57 2.73 1.31
CA PHE A 37 -2.58 3.85 2.26
C PHE A 37 -3.78 4.77 2.02
N LEU A 38 -4.23 5.40 3.11
CA LEU A 38 -5.10 6.56 3.06
C LEU A 38 -4.30 7.85 3.07
N LYS A 39 -4.88 8.95 2.60
CA LYS A 39 -4.29 10.29 2.74
C LYS A 39 -3.93 10.61 4.19
N SER A 40 -4.74 10.18 5.14
CA SER A 40 -4.45 10.35 6.57
C SER A 40 -3.17 9.64 7.00
N ASP A 41 -2.89 8.46 6.44
CA ASP A 41 -1.67 7.71 6.73
C ASP A 41 -0.47 8.50 6.20
N ILE A 42 -0.54 8.93 4.93
CA ILE A 42 0.52 9.73 4.29
C ILE A 42 0.79 11.03 5.04
N ASN A 43 -0.26 11.76 5.43
CA ASN A 43 -0.11 12.99 6.22
C ASN A 43 0.53 12.72 7.58
N SER A 44 0.19 11.59 8.22
CA SER A 44 0.82 11.20 9.48
C SER A 44 2.32 10.89 9.35
N PHE A 45 2.78 10.54 8.13
CA PHE A 45 4.18 10.24 7.85
C PHE A 45 5.02 11.51 7.61
N GLN A 46 4.38 12.63 7.30
CA GLN A 46 5.06 13.92 7.12
C GLN A 46 5.77 14.38 8.39
N LYS A 47 5.33 13.94 9.58
CA LYS A 47 6.05 14.20 10.84
C LYS A 47 7.50 13.70 10.83
N TRP A 48 7.82 12.77 9.93
CA TRP A 48 9.17 12.23 9.76
C TRP A 48 9.92 12.84 8.58
N SER A 49 9.32 13.69 7.74
CA SER A 49 10.02 14.24 6.57
C SER A 49 11.27 15.05 6.93
N ASP A 50 11.29 15.63 8.12
CA ASP A 50 12.34 16.53 8.60
C ASP A 50 13.10 15.94 9.81
N GLN A 51 12.87 14.67 10.12
CA GLN A 51 13.50 13.96 11.26
C GLN A 51 14.16 12.64 10.82
N LEU A 52 14.05 12.28 9.53
CA LEU A 52 14.60 11.05 8.96
C LEU A 52 16.14 11.11 8.78
N ASP A 53 16.79 12.18 9.21
CA ASP A 53 18.24 12.34 9.22
C ASP A 53 18.84 12.09 10.60
N ASP A 54 18.20 12.62 11.65
CA ASP A 54 18.60 12.49 13.05
C ASP A 54 18.59 11.02 13.52
N TYR A 55 17.67 10.21 13.00
CA TYR A 55 17.61 8.77 13.32
C TYR A 55 18.59 7.92 12.48
N SER A 56 19.28 8.48 11.48
CA SER A 56 20.25 7.74 10.64
C SER A 56 21.44 7.25 11.44
N GLN A 57 21.79 7.97 12.50
CA GLN A 57 22.93 7.67 13.36
C GLN A 57 22.66 6.51 14.35
N SER A 58 21.40 6.06 14.50
CA SER A 58 21.01 5.03 15.49
C SER A 58 20.58 3.69 14.89
N GLY A 59 20.51 3.56 13.56
CA GLY A 59 19.96 2.37 12.91
C GLY A 59 18.44 2.48 12.82
N PHE A 60 17.97 2.78 11.61
CA PHE A 60 16.66 3.32 11.24
C PHE A 60 15.44 2.39 11.43
N ILE A 61 15.34 1.70 12.55
CA ILE A 61 14.35 0.64 12.72
C ILE A 61 12.96 1.21 13.05
N SER A 62 12.84 2.36 13.75
CA SER A 62 11.53 2.77 14.32
C SER A 62 10.55 3.42 13.32
N PRO A 63 10.85 4.53 12.61
CA PRO A 63 9.88 5.13 11.67
C PRO A 63 9.58 4.24 10.46
N GLY A 64 10.61 3.58 9.92
CA GLY A 64 10.46 2.63 8.82
C GLY A 64 9.56 1.45 9.18
N SER A 65 9.66 0.94 10.42
CA SER A 65 8.77 -0.10 10.93
C SER A 65 7.34 0.40 11.15
N GLU A 66 7.13 1.62 11.63
CA GLU A 66 5.77 2.17 11.83
C GLU A 66 5.03 2.28 10.50
N ILE A 67 5.67 2.86 9.47
CA ILE A 67 5.11 2.95 8.11
C ILE A 67 4.80 1.55 7.56
N PHE A 68 5.74 0.61 7.69
CA PHE A 68 5.53 -0.76 7.22
C PHE A 68 4.39 -1.45 7.96
N ASN A 69 4.27 -1.27 9.27
CA ASN A 69 3.21 -1.88 10.06
C ASN A 69 1.84 -1.34 9.64
N ILE A 70 1.73 -0.04 9.34
CA ILE A 70 0.51 0.55 8.81
C ILE A 70 0.19 -0.01 7.42
N PHE A 71 1.17 -0.11 6.53
CA PHE A 71 1.01 -0.75 5.23
C PHE A 71 0.52 -2.20 5.38
N LYS A 72 1.22 -3.00 6.19
CA LYS A 72 0.91 -4.41 6.45
C LYS A 72 -0.50 -4.56 7.01
N TYR A 73 -0.91 -3.69 7.94
CA TYR A 73 -2.27 -3.66 8.46
C TYR A 73 -3.29 -3.41 7.35
N ARG A 74 -3.15 -2.34 6.55
CA ARG A 74 -4.05 -2.01 5.44
C ARG A 74 -4.14 -3.16 4.42
N TYR A 75 -2.99 -3.74 4.08
CA TYR A 75 -2.87 -4.86 3.16
C TYR A 75 -3.60 -6.11 3.67
N LEU A 76 -3.34 -6.50 4.92
CA LEU A 76 -4.00 -7.64 5.58
C LEU A 76 -5.50 -7.44 5.71
N THR A 77 -5.95 -6.27 6.15
CA THR A 77 -7.38 -5.93 6.23
C THR A 77 -8.04 -6.10 4.88
N ARG A 78 -7.38 -5.66 3.80
CA ARG A 78 -7.94 -5.78 2.45
C ARG A 78 -8.01 -7.24 1.99
N LEU A 79 -6.94 -8.01 2.16
CA LEU A 79 -6.94 -9.42 1.77
C LEU A 79 -8.03 -10.21 2.51
N ASN A 80 -8.13 -10.02 3.82
CA ASN A 80 -9.16 -10.69 4.61
C ASN A 80 -10.57 -10.30 4.15
N LYS A 81 -10.85 -9.00 3.94
CA LYS A 81 -12.17 -8.57 3.43
C LYS A 81 -12.48 -9.18 2.07
N ASN A 82 -11.52 -9.21 1.13
CA ASN A 82 -11.74 -9.79 -0.19
C ASN A 82 -11.97 -11.31 -0.12
N ILE A 83 -11.21 -12.03 0.71
CA ILE A 83 -11.41 -13.47 0.93
C ILE A 83 -12.82 -13.71 1.50
N SER A 84 -13.21 -12.97 2.54
CA SER A 84 -14.54 -13.12 3.15
C SER A 84 -15.67 -12.85 2.16
N LEU A 85 -15.54 -11.83 1.31
CA LEU A 85 -16.54 -11.53 0.27
C LEU A 85 -16.64 -12.62 -0.80
N LEU A 86 -15.54 -13.28 -1.14
CA LEU A 86 -15.55 -14.37 -2.12
C LEU A 86 -16.07 -15.69 -1.53
N GLU A 87 -15.81 -15.95 -0.23
CA GLU A 87 -16.26 -17.16 0.47
C GLU A 87 -17.74 -17.09 0.88
N ASP A 88 -18.27 -15.88 1.08
CA ASP A 88 -19.66 -15.66 1.43
C ASP A 88 -20.61 -15.97 0.27
N GLN A 89 -21.38 -17.04 0.42
CA GLN A 89 -22.36 -17.50 -0.57
C GLN A 89 -23.54 -16.50 -0.76
N SER A 90 -23.75 -15.59 0.19
CA SER A 90 -24.76 -14.53 0.07
C SER A 90 -24.24 -13.30 -0.68
N SER A 91 -22.92 -13.17 -0.86
CA SER A 91 -22.31 -12.08 -1.61
C SER A 91 -22.58 -12.24 -3.10
N THR A 92 -23.15 -11.20 -3.71
CA THR A 92 -23.46 -11.16 -5.14
C THR A 92 -22.51 -10.22 -5.87
N PHE A 93 -22.03 -10.65 -7.03
CA PHE A 93 -21.15 -9.86 -7.89
C PHE A 93 -21.88 -9.57 -9.20
N ASN A 94 -22.12 -8.29 -9.49
CA ASN A 94 -22.62 -7.90 -10.80
C ASN A 94 -21.45 -7.81 -11.80
N LEU A 95 -21.30 -8.84 -12.63
CA LEU A 95 -20.28 -8.88 -13.68
C LEU A 95 -20.69 -8.06 -14.92
N ASP A 96 -21.98 -7.78 -15.09
CA ASP A 96 -22.51 -6.93 -16.16
C ASP A 96 -22.62 -5.49 -15.66
N THR A 97 -21.47 -4.82 -15.60
CA THR A 97 -21.32 -3.48 -15.04
C THR A 97 -20.51 -2.56 -15.94
N ASN A 98 -20.93 -1.29 -16.02
CA ASN A 98 -20.20 -0.23 -16.71
C ASN A 98 -19.21 0.50 -15.80
N GLN A 99 -18.96 -0.02 -14.59
CA GLN A 99 -17.99 0.57 -13.67
C GLN A 99 -16.57 0.41 -14.20
N THR A 100 -15.77 1.46 -14.04
CA THR A 100 -14.38 1.49 -14.49
C THR A 100 -13.41 1.66 -13.33
N ILE A 101 -12.18 1.19 -13.52
CA ILE A 101 -11.07 1.43 -12.61
C ILE A 101 -9.94 2.07 -13.40
N SER A 102 -9.47 3.21 -12.93
CA SER A 102 -8.27 3.82 -13.52
C SER A 102 -7.02 3.07 -13.08
N TYR A 103 -6.20 2.73 -14.06
CA TYR A 103 -4.85 2.19 -13.89
C TYR A 103 -3.76 3.26 -14.04
N ASP A 104 -4.15 4.53 -14.28
CA ASP A 104 -3.21 5.64 -14.33
C ASP A 104 -2.70 5.93 -12.92
N ILE A 105 -1.50 5.44 -12.62
CA ILE A 105 -0.82 5.61 -11.34
C ILE A 105 -0.28 7.04 -11.21
N GLU A 106 0.10 7.68 -12.33
CA GLU A 106 0.73 9.00 -12.31
C GLU A 106 -0.26 10.09 -11.89
N SER A 107 -1.50 9.98 -12.35
CA SER A 107 -2.58 10.91 -11.97
C SER A 107 -3.24 10.58 -10.62
N LYS A 108 -2.92 9.43 -10.03
CA LYS A 108 -3.64 8.93 -8.85
C LYS A 108 -3.10 9.53 -7.57
N ASP A 109 -4.02 9.86 -6.66
CA ASP A 109 -3.70 10.19 -5.27
C ASP A 109 -4.20 9.08 -4.33
N TRP A 110 -3.68 9.02 -3.11
CA TRP A 110 -4.18 8.07 -2.11
C TRP A 110 -5.64 8.37 -1.77
N MET A 111 -6.36 7.35 -1.35
CA MET A 111 -7.80 7.48 -1.06
C MET A 111 -7.99 8.31 0.20
N SER A 112 -8.98 9.19 0.17
CA SER A 112 -9.23 10.19 1.22
C SER A 112 -9.88 9.58 2.46
N SER A 113 -10.54 8.43 2.33
CA SER A 113 -11.25 7.77 3.43
C SER A 113 -11.30 6.24 3.29
N THR A 114 -11.62 5.56 4.40
CA THR A 114 -11.89 4.11 4.41
C THR A 114 -13.07 3.75 3.50
N GLN A 115 -14.08 4.61 3.39
CA GLN A 115 -15.23 4.37 2.51
C GLN A 115 -14.80 4.37 1.04
N GLU A 116 -14.09 5.41 0.61
CA GLU A 116 -13.55 5.50 -0.75
C GLU A 116 -12.64 4.30 -1.07
N ALA A 117 -11.83 3.88 -0.09
CA ALA A 117 -11.03 2.67 -0.23
C ALA A 117 -11.88 1.41 -0.39
N ASN A 118 -12.96 1.26 0.37
CA ASN A 118 -13.86 0.12 0.22
C ASN A 118 -14.49 0.06 -1.17
N GLU A 119 -15.02 1.18 -1.65
CA GLU A 119 -15.64 1.28 -2.98
C GLU A 119 -14.62 0.97 -4.10
N TYR A 120 -13.39 1.52 -4.00
CA TYR A 120 -12.32 1.22 -4.95
C TYR A 120 -12.02 -0.29 -5.00
N TRP A 121 -11.91 -0.92 -3.84
CA TRP A 121 -11.52 -2.31 -3.75
C TRP A 121 -12.64 -3.29 -4.09
N GLU A 122 -13.91 -2.91 -3.89
CA GLU A 122 -15.05 -3.69 -4.38
C GLU A 122 -15.11 -3.69 -5.91
N ARG A 123 -14.87 -2.52 -6.54
CA ARG A 123 -14.67 -2.44 -8.00
C ARG A 123 -13.48 -3.31 -8.43
N ARG A 124 -12.34 -3.18 -7.74
CA ARG A 124 -11.11 -3.96 -8.03
C ARG A 124 -11.35 -5.45 -7.95
N LEU A 125 -12.05 -5.92 -6.93
CA LEU A 125 -12.38 -7.32 -6.75
C LEU A 125 -13.29 -7.81 -7.88
N THR A 126 -14.28 -7.01 -8.26
CA THR A 126 -15.17 -7.30 -9.39
C THR A 126 -14.40 -7.38 -10.72
N ASP A 127 -13.51 -6.43 -11.01
CA ASP A 127 -12.65 -6.48 -12.21
C ASP A 127 -11.73 -7.72 -12.21
N LEU A 128 -11.14 -8.08 -11.06
CA LEU A 128 -10.34 -9.30 -10.94
C LEU A 128 -11.18 -10.57 -11.18
N LEU A 129 -12.42 -10.58 -10.69
CA LEU A 129 -13.35 -11.69 -10.85
C LEU A 129 -13.80 -11.82 -12.31
N ILE A 130 -14.16 -10.73 -12.98
CA ILE A 130 -14.49 -10.71 -14.42
C ILE A 130 -13.30 -11.25 -15.23
N ARG A 131 -12.08 -10.76 -14.98
CA ARG A 131 -10.90 -11.23 -15.70
C ARG A 131 -10.63 -12.71 -15.46
N GLN A 132 -10.83 -13.19 -14.24
CA GLN A 132 -10.61 -14.59 -13.92
C GLN A 132 -11.69 -15.47 -14.57
N PHE A 133 -12.95 -15.04 -14.54
CA PHE A 133 -14.09 -15.67 -15.17
C PHE A 133 -13.90 -15.81 -16.69
N LEU A 134 -13.48 -14.74 -17.37
CA LEU A 134 -13.22 -14.76 -18.82
C LEU A 134 -11.98 -15.58 -19.23
N ASN A 135 -11.10 -15.90 -18.28
CA ASN A 135 -9.96 -16.78 -18.54
C ASN A 135 -10.29 -18.26 -18.31
N ASP A 136 -11.43 -18.56 -17.70
CA ASP A 136 -11.90 -19.91 -17.47
C ASP A 136 -12.61 -20.42 -18.72
N GLU A 137 -12.26 -21.62 -19.19
CA GLU A 137 -12.84 -22.21 -20.41
C GLU A 137 -14.35 -22.45 -20.26
N ASP A 138 -14.78 -22.79 -19.05
CA ASP A 138 -16.18 -23.08 -18.72
C ASP A 138 -16.95 -21.85 -18.22
N GLU A 139 -16.30 -20.68 -18.13
CA GLU A 139 -16.88 -19.43 -17.61
C GLU A 139 -17.63 -19.68 -16.28
N ASN A 140 -16.99 -20.39 -15.34
CA ASN A 140 -17.59 -20.74 -14.07
C ASN A 140 -17.22 -19.72 -12.98
N LEU A 141 -18.24 -19.07 -12.41
CA LEU A 141 -18.06 -18.07 -11.36
C LEU A 141 -17.45 -18.64 -10.08
N GLU A 142 -17.84 -19.84 -9.66
CA GLU A 142 -17.34 -20.44 -8.42
C GLU A 142 -15.88 -20.87 -8.57
N ASP A 143 -15.49 -21.41 -9.73
CA ASP A 143 -14.09 -21.73 -10.02
C ASP A 143 -13.22 -20.46 -10.06
N ALA A 144 -13.74 -19.37 -10.66
CA ALA A 144 -13.08 -18.08 -10.65
C ALA A 144 -12.89 -17.53 -9.22
N LYS A 145 -13.90 -17.65 -8.35
CA LYS A 145 -13.80 -17.29 -6.93
C LYS A 145 -12.74 -18.14 -6.22
N GLU A 146 -12.74 -19.46 -6.42
CA GLU A 146 -11.76 -20.36 -5.80
C GLU A 146 -10.32 -19.98 -6.15
N VAL A 147 -10.06 -19.67 -7.42
CA VAL A 147 -8.72 -19.26 -7.88
C VAL A 147 -8.28 -17.97 -7.17
N LEU A 148 -9.17 -16.97 -7.08
CA LEU A 148 -8.87 -15.73 -6.38
C LEU A 148 -8.69 -15.93 -4.87
N ILE A 149 -9.51 -16.76 -4.22
CA ILE A 149 -9.37 -17.11 -2.80
C ILE A 149 -8.00 -17.76 -2.56
N LYS A 150 -7.62 -18.77 -3.36
CA LYS A 150 -6.31 -19.44 -3.27
C LYS A 150 -5.17 -18.44 -3.42
N ARG A 151 -5.27 -17.51 -4.39
CA ARG A 151 -4.29 -16.43 -4.61
C ARG A 151 -4.17 -15.51 -3.40
N PHE A 152 -5.27 -15.01 -2.86
CA PHE A 152 -5.26 -14.10 -1.72
C PHE A 152 -4.80 -14.78 -0.43
N LYS A 153 -5.17 -16.04 -0.19
CA LYS A 153 -4.64 -16.84 0.94
C LYS A 153 -3.12 -17.01 0.86
N ASN A 154 -2.58 -17.25 -0.35
CA ASN A 154 -1.13 -17.31 -0.52
C ASN A 154 -0.47 -15.94 -0.24
N GLN A 155 -1.05 -14.83 -0.71
CA GLN A 155 -0.55 -13.49 -0.39
C GLN A 155 -0.57 -13.21 1.12
N LEU A 156 -1.65 -13.62 1.81
CA LEU A 156 -1.80 -13.50 3.26
C LEU A 156 -0.69 -14.27 4.00
N ARG A 157 -0.42 -15.51 3.57
CA ARG A 157 0.67 -16.33 4.10
C ARG A 157 2.03 -15.63 3.92
N LEU A 158 2.32 -15.13 2.72
CA LEU A 158 3.59 -14.48 2.40
C LEU A 158 3.81 -13.19 3.19
N ILE A 159 2.80 -12.33 3.33
CA ILE A 159 2.96 -11.07 4.08
C ILE A 159 3.06 -11.30 5.59
N ASN A 160 2.43 -12.35 6.11
CA ASN A 160 2.57 -12.71 7.53
C ASN A 160 3.96 -13.22 7.89
N GLN A 161 4.67 -13.82 6.93
CA GLN A 161 6.06 -14.27 7.10
C GLN A 161 7.08 -13.12 7.04
N ARG A 162 6.70 -11.95 6.53
CA ARG A 162 7.59 -10.79 6.43
C ARG A 162 7.49 -9.92 7.67
N ASP A 163 8.62 -9.56 8.25
CA ASP A 163 8.70 -8.49 9.25
C ASP A 163 9.22 -7.18 8.66
N SER A 164 9.24 -6.12 9.48
CA SER A 164 9.75 -4.82 9.04
C SER A 164 11.26 -4.82 8.79
N GLN A 165 12.01 -5.72 9.45
CA GLN A 165 13.45 -5.81 9.31
C GLN A 165 13.86 -6.42 7.97
N ASP A 166 13.12 -7.43 7.50
CA ASP A 166 13.33 -8.08 6.19
C ASP A 166 13.16 -7.07 5.05
N ILE A 167 12.14 -6.22 5.13
CA ILE A 167 11.87 -5.20 4.12
C ILE A 167 12.95 -4.13 4.13
N PHE A 168 13.37 -3.67 5.31
CA PHE A 168 14.43 -2.67 5.43
C PHE A 168 15.76 -3.14 4.85
N ARG A 169 16.11 -4.43 5.04
CA ARG A 169 17.34 -5.02 4.48
C ARG A 169 17.30 -5.22 2.96
N SER A 170 16.11 -5.16 2.35
CA SER A 170 15.91 -5.38 0.92
C SER A 170 15.87 -4.10 0.07
N MET A 171 15.92 -2.94 0.72
CA MET A 171 16.10 -1.62 0.09
C MET A 171 17.59 -1.35 -0.16
#